data_AF-A0A1G9DYC0-F1
#
_entry.id   AF-A0A1G9DYC0-F1
#
_cell.length_a   1.000
_cell.length_b   1.000
_cell.length_c   1.000
_cell.angle_alpha   90.00
_cell.angle_beta   90.00
_cell.angle_gamma   90.00
#
_symmetry.space_group_name_H-M   'P 1'
#
loop_
_entity.id
_entity.type
_entity.pdbx_description
1 polymer ?
#
loop_
_entity_poly.entity_id
_entity_poly.type
_entity_poly.pdbx_seq_one_letter_code
_entity_poly.pdbx_strand_id
1 'polypeptide(L)'
;MKKAFITFSGIVLTLFLLTACQSNPQPAEEVRMSLSDVNKLLDEHKMIFKEASAANPAAIISQTATAQVTFIFPLTYQTLHVYEFENAQELADEREALLERFEEAYFDAEVVEIVHNNVYMVTAKDLGEEESELERQVREIFEGEK
;
A
#
# COMPACT_ATOMS: atom_id res chain seq x y z
N MET A 1 5.85 34.41 68.67
CA MET A 1 4.79 35.45 68.63
C MET A 1 5.25 36.61 67.75
N LYS A 2 4.64 36.82 66.59
CA LYS A 2 4.53 38.13 65.90
C LYS A 2 3.57 38.02 64.72
N LYS A 3 2.35 38.51 64.97
CA LYS A 3 1.38 39.22 64.11
C LYS A 3 0.94 38.57 62.79
N ALA A 4 -0.32 38.14 62.78
CA ALA A 4 -1.17 38.06 61.61
C ALA A 4 -1.61 39.46 61.16
N PHE A 5 -1.78 39.64 59.84
CA PHE A 5 -2.83 40.48 59.26
C PHE A 5 -3.36 39.79 57.99
N ILE A 6 -4.64 39.48 58.05
CA ILE A 6 -5.53 39.04 56.97
C ILE A 6 -6.22 40.30 56.43
N THR A 7 -6.43 40.39 55.12
CA THR A 7 -7.68 40.77 54.39
C THR A 7 -7.36 41.44 53.05
N PHE A 8 -8.13 41.35 51.97
CA PHE A 8 -9.12 40.42 51.41
C PHE A 8 -9.54 41.05 50.05
N SER A 9 -10.12 40.24 49.16
CA SER A 9 -10.95 40.64 47.99
C SER A 9 -10.24 41.26 46.77
N GLY A 10 -10.51 40.82 45.55
CA GLY A 10 -11.46 39.81 45.12
C GLY A 10 -11.48 39.63 43.60
N ILE A 11 -11.90 38.42 43.19
CA ILE A 11 -12.82 38.08 42.08
C ILE A 11 -12.38 38.59 40.69
N VAL A 12 -12.09 37.75 39.70
CA VAL A 12 -13.04 37.13 38.75
C VAL A 12 -12.30 35.92 38.12
N LEU A 13 -12.64 34.67 38.39
CA LEU A 13 -13.65 33.86 37.69
C LEU A 13 -13.71 34.02 36.15
N THR A 14 -12.75 33.42 35.45
CA THR A 14 -12.96 32.90 34.09
C THR A 14 -12.04 31.68 33.98
N LEU A 15 -12.48 30.45 34.28
CA LEU A 15 -13.37 29.63 33.46
C LEU A 15 -13.12 29.80 31.95
N PHE A 16 -11.93 29.41 31.49
CA PHE A 16 -11.73 28.92 30.13
C PHE A 16 -11.51 27.41 30.17
N LEU A 17 -12.60 26.72 30.54
CA LEU A 17 -12.96 25.43 29.95
C LEU A 17 -13.33 25.72 28.49
N LEU A 18 -12.37 25.66 27.58
CA LEU A 18 -12.67 25.55 26.16
C LEU A 18 -11.67 24.59 25.53
N THR A 19 -12.16 23.37 25.29
CA THR A 19 -11.83 22.52 24.13
C THR A 19 -10.33 22.24 23.95
N ALA A 20 -9.77 21.12 24.42
CA ALA A 20 -10.07 19.80 23.86
C ALA A 20 -10.52 19.85 22.40
N CYS A 21 -9.77 20.55 21.54
CA CYS A 21 -9.65 20.14 20.16
C CYS A 21 -8.48 19.14 20.11
N GLN A 22 -8.69 17.94 20.66
CA GLN A 22 -8.21 16.79 19.91
C GLN A 22 -9.00 16.88 18.61
N SER A 23 -8.43 17.54 17.59
CA SER A 23 -8.69 17.07 16.24
C SER A 23 -8.19 15.63 16.31
N ASN A 24 -9.08 14.72 16.64
CA ASN A 24 -8.96 13.36 16.18
C ASN A 24 -9.04 13.59 14.67
N PRO A 25 -7.94 13.56 13.89
CA PRO A 25 -8.14 13.28 12.49
C PRO A 25 -8.93 11.97 12.55
N GLN A 26 -10.20 11.99 12.14
CA GLN A 26 -10.77 10.76 11.63
C GLN A 26 -9.70 10.27 10.67
N PRO A 27 -9.12 9.07 10.88
CA PRO A 27 -8.19 8.54 9.90
C PRO A 27 -8.91 8.73 8.57
N ALA A 28 -8.31 9.53 7.68
CA ALA A 28 -8.84 9.70 6.34
C ALA A 28 -9.12 8.27 5.89
N GLU A 29 -10.37 7.97 5.57
CA GLU A 29 -10.79 6.62 5.21
C GLU A 29 -9.83 6.20 4.09
N GLU A 30 -8.85 5.35 4.41
CA GLU A 30 -7.83 4.94 3.45
C GLU A 30 -8.63 4.30 2.32
N VAL A 31 -8.48 4.84 1.12
CA VAL A 31 -9.19 4.33 -0.05
C VAL A 31 -8.64 2.94 -0.28
N ARG A 32 -9.34 1.93 0.23
CA ARG A 32 -8.95 0.53 0.08
C ARG A 32 -9.23 0.12 -1.35
N MET A 33 -8.24 -0.53 -1.95
CA MET A 33 -8.33 -1.17 -3.24
C MET A 33 -8.36 -2.68 -3.05
N SER A 34 -9.27 -3.36 -3.73
CA SER A 34 -9.35 -4.81 -3.76
C SER A 34 -8.64 -5.39 -4.99
N LEU A 35 -8.33 -6.69 -5.00
CA LEU A 35 -7.87 -7.38 -6.22
C LEU A 35 -8.88 -7.28 -7.37
N SER A 36 -10.17 -7.19 -7.05
CA SER A 36 -11.22 -7.01 -8.06
C SER A 36 -11.10 -5.64 -8.74
N ASP A 37 -10.69 -4.61 -8.02
CA ASP A 37 -10.48 -3.28 -8.57
C ASP A 37 -9.24 -3.25 -9.47
N VAL A 38 -8.15 -3.91 -9.05
CA VAL A 38 -6.95 -4.11 -9.88
C VAL A 38 -7.31 -4.80 -11.19
N ASN A 39 -8.00 -5.94 -11.12
CA ASN A 39 -8.43 -6.69 -12.30
C ASN A 39 -9.26 -5.82 -13.26
N LYS A 40 -10.25 -5.12 -12.70
CA LYS A 40 -11.09 -4.18 -13.45
C LYS A 40 -10.27 -3.07 -14.12
N LEU A 41 -9.30 -2.48 -13.43
CA LEU A 41 -8.44 -1.43 -13.99
C LEU A 41 -7.58 -1.94 -15.15
N LEU A 42 -7.00 -3.14 -15.02
CA LEU A 42 -6.25 -3.77 -16.11
C LEU A 42 -7.14 -4.04 -17.33
N ASP A 43 -8.37 -4.54 -17.10
CA ASP A 43 -9.37 -4.79 -18.15
C ASP A 43 -9.85 -3.50 -18.84
N GLU A 44 -10.14 -2.44 -18.08
CA GLU A 44 -10.58 -1.14 -18.60
C GLU A 44 -9.52 -0.49 -19.49
N HIS A 45 -8.24 -0.71 -19.17
CA HIS A 45 -7.09 -0.31 -20.00
C HIS A 45 -6.76 -1.31 -21.12
N LYS A 46 -7.61 -2.32 -21.32
CA LYS A 46 -7.53 -3.32 -22.40
C LYS A 46 -6.24 -4.13 -22.37
N MET A 47 -5.66 -4.32 -21.18
CA MET A 47 -4.51 -5.20 -21.04
C MET A 47 -4.96 -6.65 -21.27
N ILE A 48 -4.16 -7.41 -22.03
CA ILE A 48 -4.46 -8.83 -22.28
C ILE A 48 -3.68 -9.65 -21.27
N PHE A 49 -4.39 -10.30 -20.35
CA PHE A 49 -3.79 -11.12 -19.30
C PHE A 49 -4.57 -12.41 -19.03
N LYS A 50 -3.97 -13.30 -18.26
CA LYS A 50 -4.62 -14.46 -17.65
C LYS A 50 -4.31 -14.51 -16.17
N GLU A 51 -5.29 -14.86 -15.37
CA GLU A 51 -5.08 -15.12 -13.95
C GLU A 51 -4.50 -16.51 -13.73
N ALA A 52 -3.43 -16.57 -12.95
CA ALA A 52 -2.93 -17.78 -12.32
C ALA A 52 -3.17 -17.66 -10.81
N SER A 53 -4.03 -18.53 -10.27
CA SER A 53 -4.27 -18.59 -8.84
C SER A 53 -3.03 -19.10 -8.08
N ALA A 54 -2.98 -18.83 -6.77
CA ALA A 54 -1.92 -19.23 -5.83
C ALA A 54 -1.54 -20.73 -5.81
N ALA A 55 -2.30 -21.62 -6.47
CA ALA A 55 -1.96 -23.03 -6.61
C ALA A 55 -0.78 -23.31 -7.57
N ASN A 56 -0.18 -22.28 -8.18
CA ASN A 56 1.01 -22.43 -9.00
C ASN A 56 2.26 -22.54 -8.10
N PRO A 57 3.05 -23.64 -8.16
CA PRO A 57 4.24 -23.83 -7.32
C PRO A 57 5.36 -22.79 -7.53
N ALA A 58 5.29 -21.96 -8.56
CA ALA A 58 6.22 -20.85 -8.78
C ALA A 58 5.76 -19.51 -8.16
N ALA A 59 4.58 -19.44 -7.54
CA ALA A 59 4.08 -18.20 -6.96
C ALA A 59 4.73 -17.95 -5.59
N ILE A 60 5.31 -16.76 -5.41
CA ILE A 60 5.75 -16.28 -4.10
C ILE A 60 4.47 -16.00 -3.28
N ILE A 61 4.25 -16.76 -2.21
CA ILE A 61 3.06 -16.64 -1.36
C ILE A 61 3.33 -15.68 -0.22
N SER A 62 2.47 -14.68 -0.04
CA SER A 62 2.44 -13.83 1.16
C SER A 62 1.67 -14.56 2.26
N GLN A 63 2.12 -14.43 3.51
CA GLN A 63 1.42 -15.06 4.65
C GLN A 63 0.35 -14.16 5.25
N THR A 64 0.41 -12.84 5.01
CA THR A 64 -0.51 -11.88 5.62
C THR A 64 -1.44 -11.21 4.62
N ALA A 65 -1.18 -11.30 3.32
CA ALA A 65 -2.10 -10.84 2.29
C ALA A 65 -3.46 -11.55 2.41
N THR A 66 -4.52 -10.76 2.41
CA THR A 66 -5.91 -11.22 2.47
C THR A 66 -6.33 -11.92 1.17
N ALA A 67 -5.71 -11.52 0.05
CA ALA A 67 -5.86 -12.16 -1.25
C ALA A 67 -4.60 -11.96 -2.09
N GLN A 68 -4.33 -12.88 -3.02
CA GLN A 68 -3.23 -12.75 -3.96
C GLN A 68 -3.51 -13.43 -5.31
N VAL A 69 -2.95 -12.88 -6.37
CA VAL A 69 -3.09 -13.39 -7.75
C VAL A 69 -1.83 -13.08 -8.55
N THR A 70 -1.49 -13.94 -9.50
CA THR A 70 -0.50 -13.65 -10.53
C THR A 70 -1.20 -13.43 -11.86
N PHE A 71 -1.05 -12.25 -12.44
CA PHE A 71 -1.47 -11.98 -13.82
C PHE A 71 -0.34 -12.30 -14.78
N ILE A 72 -0.62 -13.11 -15.79
CA ILE A 72 0.32 -13.49 -16.86
C ILE A 72 -0.04 -12.70 -18.10
N PHE A 73 0.92 -11.93 -18.64
CA PHE A 73 0.75 -11.11 -19.84
C PHE A 73 1.37 -11.83 -21.05
N PRO A 74 0.59 -12.59 -21.84
CA PRO A 74 1.13 -13.50 -22.87
C PRO A 74 1.83 -12.78 -24.03
N LEU A 75 1.56 -11.48 -24.25
CA LEU A 75 2.18 -10.73 -25.34
C LEU A 75 3.60 -10.28 -25.00
N THR A 76 3.88 -10.03 -23.73
CA THR A 76 5.19 -9.59 -23.23
C THR A 76 5.95 -10.72 -22.54
N TYR A 77 5.30 -11.86 -22.28
CA TYR A 77 5.82 -12.96 -21.46
C TYR A 77 6.18 -12.55 -20.03
N GLN A 78 5.63 -11.45 -19.54
CA GLN A 78 5.86 -10.93 -18.19
C GLN A 78 4.73 -11.33 -17.25
N THR A 79 5.00 -11.23 -15.95
CA THR A 79 4.04 -11.51 -14.88
C THR A 79 3.92 -10.33 -13.94
N LEU A 80 2.72 -10.05 -13.47
CA LEU A 80 2.45 -9.13 -12.36
C LEU A 80 1.89 -9.93 -11.20
N HIS A 81 2.63 -9.98 -10.10
CA HIS A 81 2.18 -10.56 -8.84
C HIS A 81 1.49 -9.48 -8.03
N VAL A 82 0.31 -9.76 -7.52
CA VAL A 82 -0.51 -8.77 -6.81
C VAL A 82 -0.98 -9.35 -5.48
N TYR A 83 -0.79 -8.55 -4.42
CA TYR A 83 -1.13 -8.88 -3.05
C TYR A 83 -2.02 -7.79 -2.47
N GLU A 84 -3.19 -8.18 -1.98
CA GLU A 84 -4.11 -7.30 -1.27
C GLU A 84 -3.94 -7.49 0.24
N PHE A 85 -3.59 -6.42 0.94
CA PHE A 85 -3.50 -6.38 2.40
C PHE A 85 -4.74 -5.75 3.00
N GLU A 86 -5.00 -5.96 4.30
CA GLU A 86 -6.14 -5.36 4.96
C GLU A 86 -6.02 -3.82 5.03
N ASN A 87 -4.78 -3.32 5.17
CA ASN A 87 -4.44 -1.90 5.25
C ASN A 87 -2.98 -1.64 4.82
N ALA A 88 -2.61 -0.36 4.68
CA ALA A 88 -1.27 0.02 4.25
C ALA A 88 -0.15 -0.32 5.26
N GLN A 89 -0.48 -0.43 6.55
CA GLN A 89 0.50 -0.80 7.58
C GLN A 89 0.91 -2.27 7.46
N GLU A 90 -0.05 -3.19 7.27
CA GLU A 90 0.26 -4.61 7.06
C GLU A 90 1.12 -4.82 5.81
N LEU A 91 0.84 -4.09 4.72
CA LEU A 91 1.69 -4.07 3.54
C LEU A 91 3.11 -3.64 3.90
N ALA A 92 3.26 -2.52 4.61
CA ALA A 92 4.57 -1.99 4.99
C ALA A 92 5.37 -2.97 5.86
N ASP A 93 4.69 -3.74 6.72
CA ASP A 93 5.32 -4.72 7.60
C ASP A 93 5.82 -5.97 6.84
N GLU A 94 5.16 -6.41 5.75
CA GLU A 94 5.58 -7.59 4.97
C GLU A 94 6.42 -7.27 3.73
N ARG A 95 6.38 -6.02 3.23
CA ARG A 95 6.99 -5.63 1.94
C ARG A 95 8.45 -6.05 1.79
N GLU A 96 9.29 -5.78 2.79
CA GLU A 96 10.73 -6.09 2.73
C GLU A 96 10.97 -7.61 2.57
N ALA A 97 10.23 -8.43 3.32
CA ALA A 97 10.35 -9.88 3.26
C ALA A 97 9.83 -10.46 1.92
N LEU A 98 8.81 -9.84 1.31
CA LEU A 98 8.38 -10.21 -0.03
C LEU A 98 9.42 -9.83 -1.08
N LEU A 99 9.95 -8.60 -1.00
CA LEU A 99 10.94 -8.11 -1.94
C LEU A 99 12.19 -9.02 -1.97
N GLU A 100 12.74 -9.39 -0.81
CA GLU A 100 13.89 -10.29 -0.72
C GLU A 100 13.63 -11.62 -1.44
N ARG A 101 12.43 -12.19 -1.27
CA ARG A 101 12.03 -13.45 -1.93
C ARG A 101 11.88 -13.29 -3.44
N PHE A 102 11.42 -12.12 -3.90
CA PHE A 102 11.35 -11.79 -5.32
C PHE A 102 12.75 -11.63 -5.92
N GLU A 103 13.64 -10.90 -5.26
CA GLU A 103 15.02 -10.73 -5.71
C GLU A 103 15.77 -12.08 -5.77
N GLU A 104 15.50 -13.00 -4.84
CA GLU A 104 16.04 -14.36 -4.90
C GLU A 104 15.46 -15.17 -6.07
N ALA A 105 14.13 -15.10 -6.30
CA ALA A 105 13.47 -15.84 -7.37
C ALA A 105 13.79 -15.32 -8.78
N TYR A 106 14.04 -14.01 -8.90
CA TYR A 106 14.33 -13.30 -10.14
C TYR A 106 15.81 -12.83 -10.15
N PHE A 107 16.74 -13.68 -9.75
CA PHE A 107 18.16 -13.34 -9.57
C PHE A 107 18.88 -12.85 -10.84
N ASP A 108 18.31 -13.11 -12.03
CA ASP A 108 18.82 -12.72 -13.34
C ASP A 108 18.05 -11.55 -13.98
N ALA A 109 17.18 -10.90 -13.21
CA ALA A 109 16.35 -9.78 -13.63
C ALA A 109 16.35 -8.66 -12.56
N GLU A 110 15.82 -7.50 -12.90
CA GLU A 110 15.56 -6.42 -11.93
C GLU A 110 14.10 -6.49 -11.47
N VAL A 111 13.89 -6.58 -10.15
CA VAL A 111 12.56 -6.58 -9.55
C VAL A 111 12.01 -5.16 -9.54
N VAL A 112 10.75 -5.01 -9.94
CA VAL A 112 10.04 -3.74 -9.99
C VAL A 112 8.85 -3.81 -9.04
N GLU A 113 8.86 -2.93 -8.05
CA GLU A 113 7.78 -2.77 -7.08
C GLU A 113 6.84 -1.62 -7.45
N ILE A 114 5.54 -1.85 -7.35
CA ILE A 114 4.50 -0.85 -7.52
C ILE A 114 3.56 -0.96 -6.33
N VAL A 115 3.45 0.12 -5.53
CA VAL A 115 2.60 0.17 -4.33
C VAL A 115 1.48 1.17 -4.57
N HIS A 116 0.23 0.75 -4.36
CA HIS A 116 -0.93 1.62 -4.45
C HIS A 116 -1.95 1.27 -3.35
N ASN A 117 -2.23 2.22 -2.45
CA ASN A 117 -3.05 2.01 -1.25
C ASN A 117 -2.59 0.80 -0.43
N ASN A 118 -3.46 -0.19 -0.22
CA ASN A 118 -3.21 -1.46 0.47
C ASN A 118 -2.78 -2.60 -0.48
N VAL A 119 -2.45 -2.29 -1.74
CA VAL A 119 -2.08 -3.27 -2.76
C VAL A 119 -0.59 -3.16 -3.07
N TYR A 120 0.09 -4.30 -3.01
CA TYR A 120 1.47 -4.46 -3.45
C TYR A 120 1.50 -5.23 -4.76
N MET A 121 2.20 -4.68 -5.75
CA MET A 121 2.36 -5.28 -7.06
C MET A 121 3.84 -5.44 -7.38
N VAL A 122 4.23 -6.58 -7.95
CA VAL A 122 5.61 -6.88 -8.30
C VAL A 122 5.68 -7.46 -9.71
N THR A 123 6.59 -6.93 -10.50
CA THR A 123 7.00 -7.51 -11.79
C THR A 123 8.53 -7.54 -11.88
N ALA A 124 9.07 -7.98 -13.01
CA ALA A 124 10.50 -8.01 -13.27
C ALA A 124 10.80 -7.54 -14.69
N LYS A 125 11.97 -6.94 -14.88
CA LYS A 125 12.49 -6.45 -16.16
C LYS A 125 13.91 -6.94 -16.41
N ASP A 126 14.38 -6.82 -17.65
CA ASP A 126 15.73 -7.27 -17.99
C ASP A 126 16.79 -6.39 -17.31
N LEU A 127 17.95 -6.97 -16.95
CA LEU A 127 19.06 -6.23 -16.34
C LEU A 127 19.53 -5.08 -17.24
N GLY A 128 19.53 -3.85 -16.69
CA GLY A 128 19.89 -2.64 -17.41
C GLY A 128 18.81 -2.09 -18.35
N GLU A 129 17.60 -2.67 -18.36
CA GLU A 129 16.42 -2.08 -18.99
C GLU A 129 15.94 -0.88 -18.16
N GLU A 130 15.78 0.28 -18.80
CA GLU A 130 15.35 1.50 -18.10
C GLU A 130 13.95 1.32 -17.48
N GLU A 131 13.00 0.84 -18.28
CA GLU A 131 11.62 0.59 -17.88
C GLU A 131 11.03 -0.47 -18.82
N SER A 132 10.37 -1.50 -18.27
CA SER A 132 9.69 -2.48 -19.11
C SER A 132 8.33 -1.96 -19.58
N GLU A 133 7.84 -2.47 -20.71
CA GLU A 133 6.51 -2.10 -21.21
C GLU A 133 5.39 -2.41 -20.20
N LEU A 134 5.50 -3.50 -19.44
CA LEU A 134 4.51 -3.82 -18.40
C LEU A 134 4.63 -2.86 -17.21
N GLU A 135 5.86 -2.55 -16.76
CA GLU A 135 6.10 -1.57 -15.70
C GLU A 135 5.44 -0.24 -16.06
N ARG A 136 5.73 0.28 -17.25
CA ARG A 136 5.17 1.54 -17.76
C ARG A 136 3.65 1.53 -17.75
N GLN A 137 3.04 0.51 -18.36
CA GLN A 137 1.58 0.40 -18.46
C GLN A 137 0.91 0.33 -17.09
N VAL A 138 1.45 -0.46 -16.17
CA VAL A 138 0.88 -0.59 -14.82
C VAL A 138 1.06 0.71 -14.04
N ARG A 139 2.23 1.36 -14.08
CA ARG A 139 2.44 2.67 -13.43
C ARG A 139 1.45 3.71 -13.95
N GLU A 140 1.26 3.81 -15.26
CA GLU A 140 0.32 4.76 -15.88
C GLU A 140 -1.12 4.57 -15.37
N ILE A 141 -1.57 3.33 -15.21
CA ILE A 141 -2.90 3.00 -14.67
C ILE A 141 -3.03 3.49 -13.24
N PHE A 142 -2.09 3.16 -12.36
CA PHE A 142 -2.23 3.41 -10.91
C PHE A 142 -1.75 4.79 -10.45
N GLU A 143 -0.96 5.50 -11.26
CA GLU A 143 -0.62 6.91 -11.00
C GLU A 143 -1.71 7.87 -11.47
N GLY A 144 -2.51 7.48 -12.47
CA GLY A 144 -3.66 8.25 -12.94
C GLY A 144 -4.86 8.28 -11.98
N GLU A 145 -4.90 7.34 -11.02
CA GLU A 145 -5.98 7.20 -10.02
C GLU A 145 -5.75 8.01 -8.71
N LYS A 146 -4.72 8.87 -8.67
CA LYS A 146 -4.38 9.71 -7.49
C LYS A 146 -5.29 10.93 -7.30
#